data_AF-A0A0C2FGW4-F1
#
_entry.id   AF-A0A0C2FGW4-F1
#
_cell.length_a   1.000
_cell.length_b   1.000
_cell.length_c   1.000
_cell.angle_alpha   90.00
_cell.angle_beta   90.00
_cell.angle_gamma   90.00
#
_symmetry.space_group_name_H-M   'P 1'
#
loop_
_entity.id
_entity.type
_entity.pdbx_description
1 polymer ?
#
loop_
_entity_poly.entity_id
_entity_poly.type
_entity_poly.pdbx_seq_one_letter_code
_entity_poly.pdbx_strand_id
1 'polypeptide(L)'
;LFSPVALVKVESRAAKGDRYNEYFEYEVKYEKLFQWWHYWVGEATIIADAPKTLQINRKCGILLKLGQEYVLGCRRFSQCHFVRPRHSLTNKELELIQKQ
;
A
#
# COMPACT_ATOMS: atom_id res chain seq x y z
N LEU A 1 2.82 7.76 -15.61
CA LEU A 1 3.02 7.99 -14.15
C LEU A 1 2.06 7.03 -13.45
N PHE A 2 2.56 6.12 -12.62
CA PHE A 2 1.81 4.97 -12.12
C PHE A 2 1.28 5.25 -10.71
N SER A 3 0.05 5.74 -10.53
CA SER A 3 -0.47 5.92 -9.16
C SER A 3 -1.54 4.89 -8.80
N PRO A 4 -1.20 3.61 -8.54
CA PRO A 4 -2.17 2.63 -8.10
C PRO A 4 -2.73 2.97 -6.72
N VAL A 5 -4.03 2.74 -6.57
CA VAL A 5 -4.70 2.65 -5.26
C VAL A 5 -4.93 1.17 -4.98
N ALA A 6 -4.45 0.68 -3.84
CA ALA A 6 -4.43 -0.75 -3.52
C ALA A 6 -4.83 -1.03 -2.08
N LEU A 7 -5.47 -2.17 -1.86
CA LEU A 7 -5.64 -2.79 -0.55
C LEU A 7 -4.45 -3.70 -0.28
N VAL A 8 -3.81 -3.51 0.86
CA VAL A 8 -2.74 -4.39 1.34
C VAL A 8 -3.02 -4.87 2.76
N LYS A 9 -2.52 -6.06 3.07
CA LYS A 9 -2.45 -6.60 4.42
C LYS A 9 -1.00 -6.68 4.88
N VAL A 10 -0.75 -6.24 6.10
CA VAL A 10 0.60 -6.26 6.68
C VAL A 10 0.91 -7.67 7.19
N GLU A 11 2.02 -8.25 6.75
CA GLU A 11 2.43 -9.62 7.08
C GLU A 11 3.61 -9.68 8.06
N SER A 12 4.34 -8.58 8.26
CA SER A 12 5.43 -8.51 9.23
C SER A 12 5.32 -7.35 10.23
N ARG A 13 6.05 -7.44 11.33
CA ARG A 13 6.29 -6.29 12.21
C ARG A 13 7.34 -5.39 11.56
N ALA A 14 7.34 -4.10 11.92
CA ALA A 14 8.34 -3.14 11.44
C ALA A 14 9.76 -3.68 11.68
N ALA A 15 10.49 -3.95 10.61
CA ALA A 15 11.93 -4.14 10.70
C ALA A 15 12.61 -2.76 10.83
N LYS A 16 13.66 -2.66 11.65
CA LYS A 16 14.53 -1.48 11.63
C LYS A 16 15.24 -1.49 10.27
N GLY A 17 14.93 -0.48 9.45
CA GLY A 17 15.31 -0.43 8.03
C GLY A 17 16.80 -0.23 7.78
N ASP A 18 17.10 -0.03 6.50
CA ASP A 18 18.39 0.04 5.78
C ASP A 18 19.65 0.54 6.51
N ARG A 19 20.78 0.59 5.78
CA ARG A 19 22.10 1.00 6.31
C ARG A 19 22.10 2.38 7.00
N TYR A 20 21.09 3.22 6.78
CA TYR A 20 20.94 4.57 7.33
C TYR A 20 19.79 4.70 8.36
N ASN A 21 19.03 3.64 8.62
CA ASN A 21 17.95 3.60 9.62
C ASN A 21 16.83 4.65 9.36
N GLU A 22 16.64 5.09 8.12
CA GLU A 22 15.70 6.17 7.76
C GLU A 22 14.25 5.71 7.59
N TYR A 23 14.06 4.41 7.30
CA TYR A 23 12.76 3.81 6.97
C TYR A 23 12.41 2.69 7.94
N PHE A 24 11.10 2.48 8.11
CA PHE A 24 10.55 1.21 8.56
C PHE A 24 10.22 0.37 7.33
N GLU A 25 10.57 -0.91 7.38
CA GLU A 25 10.22 -1.87 6.34
C GLU A 25 9.16 -2.83 6.85
N TYR A 26 8.13 -3.04 6.03
CA TYR A 26 7.02 -3.95 6.31
C TYR A 26 6.82 -4.87 5.12
N GLU A 27 6.67 -6.16 5.39
CA GLU A 27 6.17 -7.10 4.39
C GLU A 27 4.67 -6.91 4.27
N VAL A 28 4.18 -6.84 3.03
CA VAL A 28 2.78 -6.62 2.71
C VAL A 28 2.33 -7.55 1.60
N LYS A 29 1.09 -8.03 1.73
CA LYS A 29 0.38 -8.74 0.69
C LYS A 29 -0.66 -7.84 0.05
N TYR A 30 -0.57 -7.68 -1.26
CA TYR A 30 -1.57 -6.98 -2.05
C TYR A 30 -2.79 -7.89 -2.23
N GLU A 31 -3.95 -7.41 -1.81
CA GLU A 31 -5.19 -8.19 -1.85
C GLU A 31 -6.12 -7.73 -2.97
N LYS A 32 -6.09 -6.43 -3.29
CA LYS A 32 -6.95 -5.83 -4.32
C LYS A 32 -6.35 -4.55 -4.90
N LEU A 33 -6.55 -4.32 -6.19
CA LEU A 33 -6.33 -3.03 -6.83
C LEU A 33 -7.66 -2.31 -7.04
N PHE A 34 -7.73 -1.09 -6.54
CA PHE A 34 -8.90 -0.23 -6.71
C PHE A 34 -8.80 0.57 -8.00
N GLN A 35 -7.61 1.12 -8.29
CA GLN A 35 -7.36 1.91 -9.49
C GLN A 35 -5.99 1.56 -10.07
N TRP A 36 -5.92 1.34 -11.38
CA TRP A 36 -4.68 1.18 -12.14
C TRP A 36 -4.86 1.65 -13.59
N TRP A 37 -3.78 2.08 -14.26
CA TRP A 37 -3.86 2.80 -15.53
C TRP A 37 -3.68 1.92 -16.79
N HIS A 38 -3.34 0.64 -16.62
CA HIS A 38 -3.09 -0.29 -17.72
C HIS A 38 -4.25 -1.27 -17.90
N TYR A 39 -5.19 -0.93 -18.79
CA TYR A 39 -6.36 -1.76 -19.09
C TYR A 39 -5.99 -3.11 -19.74
N TRP A 40 -4.79 -3.24 -20.31
CA TRP A 40 -4.33 -4.46 -20.99
C TRP A 40 -3.63 -5.47 -20.06
N VAL A 41 -3.38 -5.12 -18.79
CA VAL A 41 -2.78 -6.04 -17.80
C VAL A 41 -3.83 -6.39 -16.77
N GLY A 42 -4.02 -7.69 -16.53
CA GLY A 42 -4.95 -8.18 -15.50
C GLY A 42 -4.47 -7.83 -14.10
N GLU A 43 -5.43 -7.57 -13.20
CA GLU A 43 -5.16 -7.26 -11.78
C GLU A 43 -4.22 -8.28 -11.13
N ALA A 44 -4.43 -9.58 -11.39
CA ALA A 44 -3.61 -10.66 -10.83
C ALA A 44 -2.13 -10.54 -11.20
N THR A 45 -1.83 -10.15 -12.44
CA THR A 45 -0.44 -9.96 -12.91
C THR A 45 0.19 -8.76 -12.21
N ILE A 46 -0.54 -7.64 -12.09
CA ILE A 46 -0.03 -6.44 -11.40
C ILE A 46 0.22 -6.75 -9.92
N ILE A 47 -0.69 -7.47 -9.26
CA ILE A 47 -0.53 -7.90 -7.87
C ILE A 47 0.67 -8.83 -7.72
N ALA A 48 0.89 -9.75 -8.66
CA ALA A 48 2.03 -10.66 -8.63
C ALA A 48 3.36 -9.89 -8.67
N ASP A 49 3.48 -8.94 -9.60
CA ASP A 49 4.69 -8.13 -9.82
C ASP A 49 4.88 -6.99 -8.81
N ALA A 50 3.86 -6.66 -8.02
CA ALA A 50 3.94 -5.60 -7.03
C ALA A 50 4.98 -5.91 -5.93
N PRO A 51 5.79 -4.92 -5.51
CA PRO A 51 6.76 -5.08 -4.42
C PRO A 51 6.11 -5.61 -3.15
N LYS A 52 6.67 -6.66 -2.54
CA LYS A 52 6.16 -7.24 -1.29
C LYS A 52 6.64 -6.51 -0.04
N THR A 53 7.49 -5.50 -0.21
CA THR A 53 8.03 -4.70 0.88
C THR A 53 7.59 -3.25 0.71
N LEU A 54 6.98 -2.70 1.76
CA LEU A 54 6.60 -1.31 1.87
C LEU A 54 7.59 -0.57 2.78
N GLN A 55 8.15 0.52 2.28
CA GLN A 55 9.04 1.40 3.03
C GLN A 55 8.26 2.63 3.49
N ILE A 56 8.26 2.89 4.80
CA ILE A 56 7.65 4.08 5.39
C ILE A 56 8.74 4.91 6.06
N ASN A 57 8.88 6.18 5.65
CA ASN A 57 9.87 7.06 6.26
C ASN A 57 9.52 7.26 7.75
N ARG A 58 10.50 7.08 8.63
CA ARG A 58 10.28 7.19 10.08
C ARG A 58 9.80 8.58 10.50
N LYS A 59 10.16 9.63 9.74
CA LYS A 59 9.71 11.01 9.98
C LYS A 59 8.20 11.19 9.82
N CYS A 60 7.51 10.28 9.12
CA CYS A 60 6.05 10.32 8.98
C CYS A 60 5.32 9.92 10.28
N GLY A 61 6.00 9.28 11.25
CA GLY A 61 5.38 8.87 12.51
C GLY A 61 4.29 7.79 12.36
N ILE A 62 4.21 7.12 11.21
CA ILE A 62 3.23 6.07 10.94
C ILE A 62 3.83 4.71 11.30
N LEU A 63 3.08 3.92 12.09
CA LEU A 63 3.41 2.54 12.41
C LEU A 63 2.28 1.64 11.92
N LEU A 64 2.62 0.67 11.08
CA LEU A 64 1.66 -0.30 10.58
C LEU A 64 1.57 -1.49 11.52
N LYS A 65 0.36 -2.04 11.67
CA LYS A 65 0.11 -3.16 12.57
C LYS A 65 0.04 -4.47 11.80
N LEU A 66 0.73 -5.49 12.31
CA LEU A 66 0.69 -6.85 11.79
C LEU A 66 -0.76 -7.35 11.67
N GLY A 67 -1.09 -7.94 10.53
CA GLY A 67 -2.40 -8.52 10.22
C GLY A 67 -3.48 -7.50 9.84
N GLN A 68 -3.19 -6.20 9.93
CA GLN A 68 -4.15 -5.15 9.62
C GLN A 68 -4.10 -4.77 8.13
N GLU A 69 -5.27 -4.45 7.59
CA GLU A 69 -5.45 -4.00 6.22
C GLU A 69 -5.37 -2.46 6.11
N TYR A 70 -4.75 -2.01 5.04
CA TYR A 70 -4.58 -0.60 4.71
C TYR A 70 -4.85 -0.36 3.24
N VAL A 71 -5.43 0.80 2.94
CA VAL A 71 -5.50 1.34 1.58
C VAL A 71 -4.33 2.28 1.36
N LEU A 72 -3.57 2.01 0.30
CA LEU A 72 -2.40 2.78 -0.10
C LEU A 72 -2.69 3.49 -1.43
N GLY A 73 -2.15 4.70 -1.58
CA GLY A 73 -2.02 5.35 -2.89
C GLY A 73 -0.58 5.75 -3.13
N CYS A 74 0.08 5.14 -4.10
CA CYS A 74 1.53 5.26 -4.28
C CYS A 74 1.90 5.58 -5.72
N ARG A 75 2.94 6.37 -5.98
CA ARG A 75 3.38 6.77 -7.34
C ARG A 75 4.16 5.69 -8.10
N ARG A 76 4.65 4.65 -7.41
CA ARG A 76 5.37 3.47 -7.97
C ARG A 76 5.35 2.27 -7.01
N PHE A 77 4.23 2.03 -6.33
CA PHE A 77 4.08 1.00 -5.27
C PHE A 77 5.02 1.09 -4.04
N SER A 78 6.12 1.84 -4.10
CA SER A 78 7.07 2.05 -2.99
C SER A 78 7.04 3.47 -2.42
N GLN A 79 6.61 4.44 -3.22
CA GLN A 79 6.50 5.85 -2.82
C GLN A 79 5.03 6.20 -2.57
N CYS A 80 4.55 5.93 -1.35
CA CYS A 80 3.15 6.12 -0.99
C CYS A 80 2.88 7.55 -0.52
N HIS A 81 1.86 8.17 -1.10
CA HIS A 81 1.38 9.51 -0.75
C HIS A 81 0.42 9.47 0.43
N PHE A 82 -0.35 8.39 0.55
CA PHE A 82 -1.21 8.16 1.70
C PHE A 82 -1.27 6.68 2.07
N VAL A 83 -1.50 6.44 3.36
CA VAL A 83 -1.70 5.12 3.97
C VAL A 83 -2.84 5.27 4.97
N ARG A 84 -3.92 4.50 4.81
CA ARG A 84 -5.09 4.62 5.69
C ARG A 84 -5.63 3.24 6.09
N PRO A 85 -5.92 3.00 7.38
CA PRO A 85 -6.56 1.76 7.81
C PRO A 85 -7.85 1.49 7.05
N ARG A 86 -8.04 0.27 6.54
CA ARG A 86 -9.25 -0.09 5.78
C ARG A 86 -10.54 0.10 6.59
N HIS A 87 -10.48 -0.15 7.90
CA HIS A 87 -11.62 -0.03 8.81
C HIS A 87 -11.99 1.43 9.15
N SER A 88 -11.10 2.40 8.90
CA SER A 88 -11.35 3.82 9.18
C SER A 88 -11.85 4.61 7.97
N LEU A 89 -12.06 3.93 6.84
CA LEU A 89 -12.65 4.52 5.65
C LEU A 89 -14.15 4.67 5.83
N THR A 90 -14.65 5.86 5.52
CA THR A 90 -16.08 6.14 5.41
C THR A 90 -16.65 5.50 4.14
N ASN A 91 -17.98 5.33 4.08
CA ASN A 91 -18.65 4.83 2.88
C ASN A 91 -18.35 5.68 1.64
N LYS A 92 -18.28 7.02 1.80
CA LYS A 92 -17.94 7.93 0.72
C LYS A 92 -16.51 7.72 0.19
N GLU A 93 -15.55 7.47 1.09
CA GLU A 93 -14.16 7.18 0.67
C GLU A 93 -14.06 5.83 -0.02
N LEU A 94 -14.83 4.83 0.42
CA LEU A 94 -14.92 3.54 -0.26
C LEU A 94 -15.50 3.67 -1.66
N GLU A 95 -16.58 4.43 -1.82
CA GLU A 95 -17.17 4.72 -3.13
C GLU A 95 -16.16 5.41 -4.05
N LEU A 96 -15.38 6.39 -3.54
CA LEU A 96 -14.38 7.11 -4.33
C LEU A 96 -13.26 6.21 -4.86
N ILE A 97 -12.76 5.27 -4.04
CA ILE A 97 -11.70 4.37 -4.49
C ILE A 97 -12.24 3.24 -5.38
N GLN A 98 -13.49 2.81 -5.19
CA GLN A 98 -14.09 1.73 -5.98
C GLN A 98 -14.57 2.17 -7.36
N LYS A 99 -14.80 3.48 -7.55
CA LYS A 99 -15.23 4.02 -8.84
C LYS A 99 -14.07 3.99 -9.84
N GLN A 100 -14.23 3.21 -10.90
CA GLN A 100 -13.42 3.24 -12.12
C GLN A 100 -14.17 3.94 -13.23
#